data_AF-A0A955M0N5-F1
#
_entry.id   AF-A0A955M0N5-F1
#
_cell.length_a   1.000
_cell.length_b   1.000
_cell.length_c   1.000
_cell.angle_alpha   90.00
_cell.angle_beta   90.00
_cell.angle_gamma   90.00
#
_symmetry.space_group_name_H-M   'P 1'
#
loop_
_entity.id
_entity.type
_entity.pdbx_description
1 polymer ?
#
loop_
_entity_poly.entity_id
_entity_poly.type
_entity_poly.pdbx_seq_one_letter_code
_entity_poly.pdbx_strand_id
1 'polypeptide(L)'
;MNPTATSEDYKVKDITLADWGQKEISLAENEMPGLMSIREEYKAEQPLKGARIAGCIHMTIQTAVLIDALVELGAEVRWSSCNIYSTQDHAAAAIAAKGIPVFAWKGETEEEYEWCIEQTIIWPDGKGPNMILDDGGDLTLIMHNKYPDLLKEVRGITEETTTGVHRLYEMVKKGTLKVPAINV
;
A
#
# COMPACT_ATOMS: atom_id res chain seq x y z
N MET A 1 17.56 13.06 29.01
CA MET A 1 16.53 13.83 28.28
C MET A 1 15.68 12.83 27.55
N ASN A 2 14.43 12.66 27.97
CA ASN A 2 13.49 11.72 27.34
C ASN A 2 12.99 12.34 26.03
N PRO A 3 13.03 11.65 24.88
CA PRO A 3 12.40 12.14 23.68
C PRO A 3 10.88 12.01 23.84
N THR A 4 10.23 13.14 24.10
CA THR A 4 8.79 13.35 24.00
C THR A 4 8.41 13.66 22.55
N ALA A 5 7.85 12.68 21.86
CA ALA A 5 6.81 12.76 20.82
C ALA A 5 6.65 11.36 20.23
N THR A 6 5.48 10.74 20.35
CA THR A 6 5.12 9.61 19.50
C THR A 6 5.14 10.12 18.06
N SER A 7 6.20 9.83 17.32
CA SER A 7 6.23 10.06 15.87
C SER A 7 4.98 9.41 15.28
N GLU A 8 4.17 10.18 14.58
CA GLU A 8 2.98 9.65 13.92
C GLU A 8 3.43 8.65 12.85
N ASP A 9 2.77 7.49 12.76
CA ASP A 9 3.15 6.37 11.85
C ASP A 9 2.61 6.61 10.43
N TYR A 10 2.87 7.81 9.90
CA TYR A 10 2.56 8.23 8.54
C TYR A 10 3.48 9.40 8.14
N LYS A 11 3.61 9.65 6.84
CA LYS A 11 4.21 10.87 6.32
C LYS A 11 3.49 11.29 5.04
N VAL A 12 2.74 12.37 5.14
CA VAL A 12 2.01 13.00 4.03
C VAL A 12 2.38 14.48 3.96
N LYS A 13 2.04 15.13 2.85
CA LYS A 13 2.39 16.54 2.64
C LYS A 13 1.71 17.50 3.61
N ASP A 14 0.41 17.33 3.79
CA ASP A 14 -0.42 18.21 4.59
C ASP A 14 -1.66 17.45 5.10
N ILE A 15 -1.66 17.12 6.39
CA ILE A 15 -2.76 16.38 7.03
C ILE A 15 -4.06 17.18 7.07
N THR A 16 -4.02 18.52 6.94
CA THR A 16 -5.21 19.36 6.96
C THR A 16 -6.10 19.19 5.73
N LEU A 17 -5.60 18.51 4.69
CA LEU A 17 -6.36 18.16 3.48
C LEU A 17 -7.32 16.97 3.67
N ALA A 18 -7.29 16.30 4.82
CA ALA A 18 -8.05 15.07 5.08
C ALA A 18 -9.56 15.23 4.84
N ASP A 19 -10.17 16.33 5.29
CA ASP A 19 -11.61 16.59 5.10
C ASP A 19 -12.00 16.72 3.63
N TRP A 20 -11.11 17.27 2.79
CA TRP A 20 -11.32 17.34 1.35
C TRP A 20 -11.18 15.95 0.72
N GLY A 21 -10.11 15.23 1.05
CA GLY A 21 -9.93 13.86 0.58
C GLY A 21 -11.10 12.95 0.92
N GLN A 22 -11.61 13.02 2.14
CA GLN A 22 -12.76 12.22 2.56
C GLN A 22 -14.03 12.52 1.73
N LYS A 23 -14.27 13.79 1.36
CA LYS A 23 -15.39 14.15 0.50
C LYS A 23 -15.24 13.55 -0.90
N GLU A 24 -14.04 13.59 -1.47
CA GLU A 24 -13.80 13.01 -2.80
C GLU A 24 -13.83 11.47 -2.78
N ILE A 25 -13.34 10.84 -1.71
CA ILE A 25 -13.47 9.39 -1.50
C ILE A 25 -14.95 8.99 -1.51
N SER A 26 -15.80 9.69 -0.75
CA SER A 26 -17.24 9.40 -0.73
C SER A 26 -17.94 9.61 -2.07
N LEU A 27 -17.43 10.52 -2.92
CA LEU A 27 -17.92 10.65 -4.29
C LEU A 27 -17.44 9.48 -5.16
N ALA A 28 -16.16 9.10 -5.06
CA ALA A 28 -15.55 8.03 -5.83
C ALA A 28 -16.15 6.65 -5.52
N GLU A 29 -16.61 6.40 -4.30
CA GLU A 29 -17.34 5.17 -3.95
C GLU A 29 -18.55 4.93 -4.88
N ASN A 30 -19.25 5.98 -5.29
CA ASN A 30 -20.39 5.86 -6.23
C ASN A 30 -19.96 5.46 -7.65
N GLU A 31 -18.73 5.80 -8.03
CA GLU A 31 -18.14 5.48 -9.34
C GLU A 31 -17.34 4.17 -9.34
N MET A 32 -17.29 3.46 -8.21
CA MET A 32 -16.57 2.20 -8.05
C MET A 32 -17.49 1.04 -7.61
N PRO A 33 -18.61 0.77 -8.33
CA PRO A 33 -19.65 -0.16 -7.89
C PRO A 33 -19.16 -1.60 -7.72
N GLY A 34 -18.15 -2.03 -8.49
CA GLY A 34 -17.55 -3.35 -8.34
C GLY A 34 -16.89 -3.53 -6.97
N LEU A 35 -16.09 -2.56 -6.54
CA LEU A 35 -15.41 -2.60 -5.25
C LEU A 35 -16.42 -2.48 -4.08
N MET A 36 -17.44 -1.64 -4.24
CA MET A 36 -18.51 -1.52 -3.24
C MET A 36 -19.32 -2.81 -3.10
N SER A 37 -19.57 -3.52 -4.22
CA SER A 37 -20.26 -4.83 -4.19
C SER A 37 -19.42 -5.88 -3.46
N ILE A 38 -18.10 -5.93 -3.72
CA ILE A 38 -17.17 -6.83 -3.03
C ILE A 38 -17.12 -6.52 -1.53
N ARG A 39 -17.09 -5.24 -1.14
CA ARG A 39 -17.17 -4.85 0.28
C ARG A 39 -18.44 -5.42 0.91
N GLU A 40 -19.60 -5.17 0.32
CA GLU A 40 -20.88 -5.64 0.88
C GLU A 40 -20.96 -7.16 0.99
N GLU A 41 -20.51 -7.89 -0.05
CA GLU A 41 -20.54 -9.35 -0.08
C GLU A 41 -19.67 -9.97 1.01
N TYR A 42 -18.43 -9.50 1.18
CA TYR A 42 -17.43 -10.17 2.02
C TYR A 42 -17.22 -9.54 3.40
N LYS A 43 -17.86 -8.41 3.72
CA LYS A 43 -17.67 -7.71 5.01
C LYS A 43 -18.00 -8.59 6.21
N ALA A 44 -19.04 -9.42 6.15
CA ALA A 44 -19.38 -10.32 7.25
C ALA A 44 -18.35 -11.44 7.44
N GLU A 45 -17.69 -11.86 6.36
CA GLU A 45 -16.75 -12.99 6.36
C GLU A 45 -15.35 -12.59 6.86
N GLN A 46 -14.99 -11.31 6.74
CA GLN A 46 -13.67 -10.77 7.10
C GLN A 46 -12.52 -11.60 6.50
N PRO A 47 -12.50 -11.83 5.17
CA PRO A 47 -11.58 -12.78 4.55
C PRO A 47 -10.11 -12.36 4.67
N LEU A 48 -9.84 -11.07 4.89
CA LEU A 48 -8.48 -10.53 5.04
C LEU A 48 -8.05 -10.43 6.51
N LYS A 49 -8.83 -10.96 7.46
CA LYS A 49 -8.46 -10.94 8.87
C LYS A 49 -7.09 -11.57 9.10
N GLY A 50 -6.16 -10.77 9.64
CA GLY A 50 -4.78 -11.17 9.89
C GLY A 50 -3.83 -11.01 8.69
N ALA A 51 -4.34 -10.51 7.56
CA ALA A 51 -3.49 -10.02 6.48
C ALA A 51 -2.82 -8.71 6.91
N ARG A 52 -1.53 -8.60 6.59
CA ARG A 52 -0.69 -7.43 6.75
C ARG A 52 -0.20 -7.06 5.36
N ILE A 53 -0.91 -6.12 4.72
CA ILE A 53 -0.71 -5.77 3.32
C ILE A 53 0.22 -4.57 3.23
N ALA A 54 1.33 -4.73 2.52
CA ALA A 54 2.12 -3.59 2.03
C ALA A 54 1.66 -3.27 0.60
N GLY A 55 1.14 -2.06 0.41
CA GLY A 55 0.71 -1.55 -0.88
C GLY A 55 1.70 -0.53 -1.46
N CYS A 56 2.05 -0.71 -2.73
CA CYS A 56 2.82 0.24 -3.52
C CYS A 56 2.11 0.48 -4.85
N ILE A 57 1.03 1.25 -4.79
CA ILE A 57 0.27 1.76 -5.95
C ILE A 57 0.16 3.26 -5.79
N HIS A 58 0.08 4.01 -6.90
CA HIS A 58 -0.31 5.41 -6.94
C HIS A 58 -1.29 5.79 -5.82
N MET A 59 -0.89 6.70 -4.93
CA MET A 59 -1.71 7.12 -3.78
C MET A 59 -2.76 8.16 -4.21
N THR A 60 -3.85 7.69 -4.84
CA THR A 60 -4.95 8.50 -5.40
C THR A 60 -6.24 8.34 -4.59
N ILE A 61 -7.29 9.08 -4.95
CA ILE A 61 -8.64 8.87 -4.42
C ILE A 61 -9.16 7.46 -4.70
N GLN A 62 -8.90 6.91 -5.88
CA GLN A 62 -9.34 5.55 -6.24
C GLN A 62 -8.64 4.50 -5.37
N THR A 63 -7.35 4.68 -5.15
CA THR A 63 -6.56 3.83 -4.24
C THR A 63 -7.02 3.98 -2.79
N ALA A 64 -7.45 5.16 -2.37
CA ALA A 64 -8.04 5.35 -1.05
C ALA A 64 -9.31 4.51 -0.86
N VAL A 65 -10.18 4.39 -1.87
CA VAL A 65 -11.36 3.49 -1.81
C VAL A 65 -10.91 2.01 -1.75
N LEU A 66 -9.86 1.63 -2.48
CA LEU A 66 -9.25 0.29 -2.39
C LEU A 66 -8.74 0.00 -0.98
N ILE A 67 -7.99 0.93 -0.38
CA ILE A 67 -7.46 0.81 0.99
C ILE A 67 -8.61 0.63 1.99
N ASP A 68 -9.65 1.46 1.91
CA ASP A 68 -10.84 1.35 2.76
C ASP A 68 -11.49 -0.03 2.63
N ALA A 69 -11.61 -0.56 1.40
CA ALA A 69 -12.15 -1.89 1.16
C ALA A 69 -11.30 -2.99 1.82
N LEU A 70 -9.98 -2.94 1.65
CA LEU A 70 -9.06 -3.93 2.25
C LEU A 70 -9.17 -3.93 3.78
N VAL A 71 -9.19 -2.74 4.39
CA VAL A 71 -9.33 -2.58 5.85
C VAL A 71 -10.70 -3.08 6.31
N GLU A 72 -11.79 -2.73 5.62
CA GLU A 72 -13.14 -3.20 5.97
C GLU A 72 -13.30 -4.72 5.85
N LEU A 73 -12.52 -5.37 4.99
CA LEU A 73 -12.48 -6.83 4.83
C LEU A 73 -11.52 -7.52 5.84
N GLY A 74 -10.91 -6.75 6.75
CA GLY A 74 -10.17 -7.24 7.91
C GLY A 74 -8.64 -7.13 7.83
N ALA A 75 -8.10 -6.50 6.79
CA ALA A 75 -6.65 -6.33 6.64
C ALA A 75 -6.10 -5.22 7.53
N GLU A 76 -4.87 -5.41 8.00
CA GLU A 76 -3.99 -4.30 8.39
C GLU A 76 -3.22 -3.85 7.13
N VAL A 77 -3.12 -2.54 6.90
CA VAL A 77 -2.59 -1.98 5.65
C VAL A 77 -1.54 -0.91 5.94
N ARG A 78 -0.44 -0.92 5.19
CA ARG A 78 0.53 0.18 5.08
C ARG A 78 0.75 0.50 3.60
N TRP A 79 0.89 1.79 3.26
CA TRP A 79 0.89 2.21 1.85
C TRP A 79 1.96 3.24 1.50
N SER A 80 2.52 3.11 0.29
CA SER A 80 3.33 4.12 -0.39
C SER A 80 2.86 4.26 -1.83
N SER A 81 3.23 5.38 -2.46
CA SER A 81 2.99 5.56 -3.88
C SER A 81 4.06 4.82 -4.70
N CYS A 82 3.74 4.36 -5.91
CA CYS A 82 4.70 3.78 -6.88
C CYS A 82 5.27 4.82 -7.87
N ASN A 83 4.94 6.11 -7.69
CA ASN A 83 5.50 7.17 -8.51
C ASN A 83 5.49 8.53 -7.79
N ILE A 84 6.63 9.21 -7.83
CA ILE A 84 6.91 10.48 -7.15
C ILE A 84 5.93 11.62 -7.44
N TYR A 85 5.20 11.58 -8.56
CA TYR A 85 4.24 12.62 -8.93
C TYR A 85 2.78 12.16 -8.93
N SER A 86 2.51 10.90 -8.64
CA SER A 86 1.17 10.35 -8.78
C SER A 86 0.27 10.59 -7.56
N THR A 87 0.86 10.84 -6.39
CA THR A 87 0.12 11.06 -5.16
C THR A 87 -0.83 12.24 -5.29
N GLN A 88 -2.07 12.03 -4.86
CA GLN A 88 -3.05 13.07 -4.60
C GLN A 88 -3.01 13.35 -3.09
N ASP A 89 -2.41 14.49 -2.71
CA ASP A 89 -2.05 14.78 -1.33
C ASP A 89 -3.25 14.74 -0.36
N HIS A 90 -4.43 15.12 -0.83
CA HIS A 90 -5.68 15.05 -0.05
C HIS A 90 -6.18 13.63 0.14
N ALA A 91 -5.99 12.73 -0.82
CA ALA A 91 -6.28 11.31 -0.66
C ALA A 91 -5.37 10.67 0.39
N ALA A 92 -4.05 10.94 0.30
CA ALA A 92 -3.07 10.47 1.27
C ALA A 92 -3.40 10.98 2.70
N ALA A 93 -3.73 12.27 2.83
CA ALA A 93 -4.13 12.87 4.10
C ALA A 93 -5.40 12.23 4.68
N ALA A 94 -6.41 11.95 3.86
CA ALA A 94 -7.65 11.32 4.32
C ALA A 94 -7.43 9.90 4.85
N ILE A 95 -6.58 9.11 4.20
CA ILE A 95 -6.22 7.77 4.69
C ILE A 95 -5.37 7.85 5.97
N ALA A 96 -4.37 8.74 6.01
CA ALA A 96 -3.55 8.95 7.21
C ALA A 96 -4.39 9.39 8.42
N ALA A 97 -5.36 10.28 8.22
CA ALA A 97 -6.26 10.75 9.29
C ALA A 97 -7.16 9.66 9.88
N LYS A 98 -7.37 8.54 9.17
CA LYS A 98 -8.05 7.33 9.68
C LYS A 98 -7.13 6.45 10.55
N GLY A 99 -5.86 6.84 10.70
CA GLY A 99 -4.85 6.05 11.42
C GLY A 99 -4.24 4.92 10.59
N ILE A 100 -4.42 4.94 9.27
CA ILE A 100 -3.80 3.97 8.35
C ILE A 100 -2.43 4.52 7.91
N PRO A 101 -1.32 3.79 8.11
CA PRO A 101 0.01 4.25 7.73
C PRO A 101 0.16 4.50 6.23
N VAL A 102 0.39 5.76 5.86
CA VAL A 102 0.65 6.20 4.48
C VAL A 102 1.92 7.04 4.44
N PHE A 103 2.83 6.67 3.56
CA PHE A 103 4.09 7.35 3.30
C PHE A 103 4.09 7.77 1.83
N ALA A 104 3.48 8.92 1.56
CA ALA A 104 3.30 9.39 0.19
C ALA A 104 3.01 10.90 0.14
N TRP A 105 3.66 11.62 -0.76
CA TRP A 105 3.30 12.97 -1.16
C TRP A 105 3.65 13.24 -2.62
N LYS A 106 2.99 14.24 -3.21
CA LYS A 106 3.29 14.65 -4.59
C LYS A 106 4.57 15.46 -4.62
N GLY A 107 5.52 15.03 -5.44
CA GLY A 107 6.81 15.67 -5.65
C GLY A 107 7.91 15.16 -4.71
N GLU A 108 7.85 13.89 -4.34
CA GLU A 108 8.96 13.19 -3.68
C GLU A 108 10.26 13.27 -4.51
N THR A 109 11.39 13.30 -3.82
CA THR A 109 12.67 12.93 -4.40
C THR A 109 12.80 11.41 -4.49
N GLU A 110 13.74 10.90 -5.30
CA GLU A 110 14.00 9.45 -5.40
C GLU A 110 14.40 8.82 -4.06
N GLU A 111 15.16 9.54 -3.22
CA GLU A 111 15.54 9.08 -1.88
C GLU A 111 14.32 8.97 -0.95
N GLU A 112 13.41 9.93 -1.02
CA GLU A 112 12.17 9.92 -0.26
C GLU A 112 11.22 8.83 -0.74
N TYR A 113 11.13 8.60 -2.05
CA TYR A 113 10.35 7.53 -2.67
C TYR A 113 10.79 6.15 -2.16
N GLU A 114 12.09 5.86 -2.23
CA GLU A 114 12.62 4.60 -1.72
C GLU A 114 12.41 4.49 -0.20
N TRP A 115 12.61 5.58 0.55
CA TRP A 115 12.33 5.62 1.98
C TRP A 115 10.84 5.31 2.29
N CYS A 116 9.91 5.86 1.52
CA CYS A 116 8.48 5.62 1.64
C CYS A 116 8.16 4.14 1.47
N ILE A 117 8.70 3.49 0.42
CA ILE A 117 8.53 2.05 0.21
C ILE A 117 9.07 1.28 1.42
N GLU A 118 10.26 1.62 1.92
CA GLU A 118 10.81 0.95 3.11
C GLU A 118 9.92 1.12 4.35
N GLN A 119 9.27 2.27 4.56
CA GLN A 119 8.33 2.45 5.67
C GLN A 119 7.07 1.59 5.55
N THR A 120 6.65 1.19 4.35
CA THR A 120 5.55 0.22 4.17
C THR A 120 5.94 -1.21 4.57
N ILE A 121 7.24 -1.53 4.44
CA ILE A 121 7.82 -2.83 4.75
C ILE A 121 8.09 -2.98 6.25
N ILE A 122 8.49 -1.89 6.93
CA ILE A 122 8.87 -1.91 8.34
C ILE A 122 7.62 -1.72 9.20
N TRP A 123 7.17 -2.82 9.80
CA TRP A 123 6.03 -2.83 10.72
C TRP A 123 6.50 -2.64 12.16
N PRO A 124 5.74 -1.95 13.03
CA PRO A 124 6.17 -1.66 14.41
C PRO A 124 6.49 -2.89 15.27
N ASP A 125 5.84 -4.03 14.99
CA ASP A 125 6.07 -5.29 15.69
C ASP A 125 7.20 -6.15 15.07
N GLY A 126 7.85 -5.64 14.02
CA GLY A 126 8.93 -6.30 13.29
C GLY A 126 8.49 -7.46 12.40
N LYS A 127 7.18 -7.78 12.29
CA LYS A 127 6.71 -8.93 11.50
C LYS A 127 6.67 -8.69 9.99
N GLY A 128 6.70 -7.42 9.56
CA GLY A 128 6.57 -7.05 8.15
C GLY A 128 5.24 -7.46 7.51
N PRO A 129 5.08 -7.23 6.20
CA PRO A 129 3.90 -7.66 5.47
C PRO A 129 3.86 -9.18 5.29
N ASN A 130 2.66 -9.75 5.19
CA ASN A 130 2.45 -11.13 4.73
C ASN A 130 1.74 -11.19 3.36
N MET A 131 1.45 -10.03 2.76
CA MET A 131 0.89 -9.88 1.42
C MET A 131 1.47 -8.61 0.78
N ILE A 132 1.72 -8.64 -0.53
CA ILE A 132 2.20 -7.50 -1.30
C ILE A 132 1.18 -7.17 -2.39
N LEU A 133 0.87 -5.88 -2.53
CA LEU A 133 0.04 -5.34 -3.60
C LEU A 133 0.87 -4.26 -4.31
N ASP A 134 1.32 -4.53 -5.54
CA ASP A 134 2.36 -3.78 -6.22
C ASP A 134 1.89 -3.27 -7.60
N ASP A 135 2.46 -2.14 -8.01
CA ASP A 135 2.32 -1.56 -9.34
C ASP A 135 3.70 -1.10 -9.81
N GLY A 136 4.21 -1.80 -10.82
CA GLY A 136 5.51 -1.56 -11.45
C GLY A 136 6.63 -2.44 -10.89
N GLY A 137 6.43 -3.05 -9.71
CA GLY A 137 7.33 -4.06 -9.15
C GLY A 137 8.45 -3.53 -8.24
N ASP A 138 8.45 -2.24 -7.88
CA ASP A 138 9.54 -1.65 -7.07
C ASP A 138 9.52 -2.17 -5.63
N LEU A 139 8.34 -2.28 -5.00
CA LEU A 139 8.19 -2.88 -3.68
C LEU A 139 8.64 -4.35 -3.69
N THR A 140 8.24 -5.09 -4.73
CA THR A 140 8.68 -6.46 -4.95
C THR A 140 10.21 -6.56 -5.03
N LEU A 141 10.86 -5.72 -5.84
CA LEU A 141 12.31 -5.72 -5.99
C LEU A 141 13.04 -5.36 -4.69
N ILE A 142 12.59 -4.31 -3.99
CA ILE A 142 13.16 -3.88 -2.71
C ILE A 142 13.04 -5.01 -1.67
N MET A 143 11.88 -5.64 -1.55
CA MET A 143 11.68 -6.79 -0.65
C MET A 143 12.60 -7.97 -0.99
N HIS A 144 12.75 -8.31 -2.28
CA HIS A 144 13.60 -9.43 -2.71
C HIS A 144 15.09 -9.19 -2.44
N ASN A 145 15.54 -7.94 -2.55
CA ASN A 145 16.94 -7.55 -2.48
C ASN A 145 17.38 -7.14 -1.07
N LYS A 146 16.60 -6.32 -0.38
CA LYS A 146 16.94 -5.72 0.91
C LYS A 146 16.30 -6.45 2.10
N TYR A 147 15.12 -7.02 1.94
CA TYR A 147 14.34 -7.64 3.02
C TYR A 147 14.01 -9.12 2.79
N PRO A 148 14.98 -9.97 2.39
CA PRO A 148 14.70 -11.36 2.05
C PRO A 148 14.20 -12.21 3.23
N ASP A 149 14.48 -11.79 4.47
CA ASP A 149 13.99 -12.47 5.66
C ASP A 149 12.52 -12.19 5.94
N LEU A 150 12.06 -10.94 5.78
CA LEU A 150 10.64 -10.58 5.90
C LEU A 150 9.83 -11.19 4.75
N LEU A 151 10.41 -11.27 3.55
CA LEU A 151 9.76 -11.87 2.38
C LEU A 151 9.35 -13.33 2.59
N LYS A 152 9.97 -14.07 3.52
CA LYS A 152 9.60 -15.46 3.83
C LYS A 152 8.19 -15.59 4.41
N GLU A 153 7.69 -14.53 5.05
CA GLU A 153 6.33 -14.49 5.61
C GLU A 153 5.28 -14.04 4.58
N VAL A 154 5.71 -13.58 3.40
CA VAL A 154 4.81 -13.12 2.32
C VAL A 154 4.22 -14.32 1.59
N ARG A 155 2.89 -14.38 1.56
CA ARG A 155 2.11 -15.47 0.94
C ARG A 155 1.89 -15.26 -0.55
N GLY A 156 1.96 -14.02 -1.02
CA GLY A 156 1.87 -13.72 -2.44
C GLY A 156 2.02 -12.24 -2.75
N ILE A 157 2.25 -11.98 -4.03
CA ILE A 157 2.29 -10.66 -4.66
C ILE A 157 1.12 -10.57 -5.64
N THR A 158 0.43 -9.45 -5.71
CA THR A 158 -0.44 -9.11 -6.85
C THR A 158 0.17 -7.91 -7.56
N GLU A 159 0.33 -7.98 -8.88
CA GLU A 159 0.97 -6.95 -9.69
C GLU A 159 -0.01 -6.38 -10.72
N GLU A 160 -0.09 -5.05 -10.77
CA GLU A 160 -1.09 -4.29 -11.56
C GLU A 160 -0.62 -3.97 -12.99
N THR A 161 0.64 -3.56 -13.18
CA THR A 161 1.08 -3.06 -14.50
C THR A 161 1.87 -4.08 -15.31
N THR A 162 1.76 -3.94 -16.64
CA THR A 162 2.53 -4.75 -17.61
C THR A 162 4.04 -4.74 -17.35
N THR A 163 4.59 -3.62 -16.89
CA THR A 163 6.02 -3.48 -16.56
C THR A 163 6.42 -4.34 -15.36
N GLY A 164 5.64 -4.30 -14.27
CA GLY A 164 5.90 -5.14 -13.12
C GLY A 164 5.72 -6.63 -13.45
N VAL A 165 4.70 -6.97 -14.25
CA VAL A 165 4.50 -8.34 -14.74
C VAL A 165 5.70 -8.84 -15.54
N HIS A 166 6.27 -7.99 -16.40
CA HIS A 166 7.49 -8.33 -17.13
C HIS A 166 8.65 -8.66 -16.19
N ARG A 167 8.85 -7.84 -15.14
CA ARG A 167 9.87 -8.07 -14.09
C ARG A 167 9.63 -9.39 -13.36
N LEU A 168 8.37 -9.71 -13.00
CA LEU A 168 8.01 -10.99 -12.39
C LEU A 168 8.39 -12.18 -13.29
N TYR A 169 8.06 -12.12 -14.58
CA TYR A 169 8.44 -13.17 -15.53
C TYR A 169 9.95 -13.30 -15.71
N GLU A 170 10.71 -12.20 -15.67
CA GLU A 170 12.17 -12.29 -15.65
C GLU A 170 12.68 -13.02 -14.41
N MET A 171 12.12 -12.72 -13.24
CA MET A 171 12.49 -13.38 -11.99
C MET A 171 12.14 -14.87 -12.01
N VAL A 172 11.00 -15.25 -12.58
CA VAL A 172 10.64 -16.67 -12.81
C VAL A 172 11.65 -17.34 -13.72
N LYS A 173 11.99 -16.75 -14.87
CA LYS A 173 12.99 -17.31 -15.81
C LYS A 173 14.37 -17.46 -15.18
N LYS A 174 14.75 -16.54 -14.29
CA LYS A 174 16.02 -16.56 -13.55
C LYS A 174 15.98 -17.48 -12.31
N GLY A 175 14.81 -17.99 -11.92
CA GLY A 175 14.64 -18.77 -10.68
C GLY A 175 14.80 -17.94 -9.40
N THR A 176 14.59 -16.61 -9.47
CA THR A 176 14.80 -15.66 -8.37
C THR A 176 13.52 -15.14 -7.73
N LEU A 177 12.35 -15.46 -8.29
CA LEU A 177 11.06 -15.14 -7.65
C LEU A 177 10.86 -16.06 -6.44
N LYS A 178 10.78 -15.46 -5.24
CA LYS A 178 10.80 -16.21 -3.96
C LYS A 178 9.41 -16.57 -3.44
N VAL A 179 8.37 -15.89 -3.91
CA VAL A 179 6.98 -16.08 -3.45
C VAL A 179 6.01 -16.11 -4.64
N PRO A 180 4.81 -16.71 -4.50
CA PRO A 180 3.81 -16.71 -5.56
C PRO A 180 3.43 -15.28 -6.01
N ALA A 181 3.09 -15.12 -7.28
CA ALA A 181 2.60 -13.86 -7.82
C ALA A 181 1.37 -14.06 -8.71
N ILE A 182 0.42 -13.14 -8.62
CA ILE A 182 -0.76 -13.04 -9.48
C ILE A 182 -0.58 -11.81 -10.37
N ASN A 183 -0.69 -12.03 -11.69
CA ASN A 183 -0.82 -10.99 -12.71
C ASN A 183 -2.30 -10.60 -12.78
N VAL A 184 -2.64 -9.39 -12.35
CA VAL A 184 -4.02 -8.85 -12.33
C VAL A 184 -4.40 -8.33 -13.72
#